data_AF-A0A3L7XXF2-F1
#
_entry.id   AF-A0A3L7XXF2-F1
#
_cell.length_a   1.000
_cell.length_b   1.000
_cell.length_c   1.000
_cell.angle_alpha   90.00
_cell.angle_beta   90.00
_cell.angle_gamma   90.00
#
_symmetry.space_group_name_H-M   'P 1'
#
loop_
_entity.id
_entity.type
_entity.pdbx_description
1 polymer ?
#
loop_
_entity_poly.entity_id
_entity_poly.type
_entity_poly.pdbx_seq_one_letter_code
_entity_poly.pdbx_strand_id
1 'polypeptide(L)'
;MERQEQAAQRIAERLRRALARDAAGALAPLPFPLQPNLTPRRLPGLEPVDLNPPVEGTPRIAAVTALLVPPVALGACGVNGGGESVEVHPFDCQVLLIKRAQGGTHGGQLALPGGKMEPGETPQQTAIRELHEELGFDADDPQHGIIVVGSLDPAYIPASNFLIHVVVAVAPSTPQLHPDPTEVAGVVGAELGIFDPRLPVHDVDGEQNGVQLRYGAFVVPGELRVWGLTARLLCELAGRVAE
;
A
#
# COMPACT_ATOMS: atom_id res chain seq x y z
N MET A 1 25.01 3.93 2.02
CA MET A 1 25.12 2.83 1.05
C MET A 1 25.15 1.47 1.75
N GLU A 2 26.28 0.96 2.25
CA GLU A 2 26.35 -0.42 2.79
C GLU A 2 25.36 -0.70 3.96
N ARG A 3 25.21 0.21 4.93
CA ARG A 3 24.22 0.07 6.02
C ARG A 3 22.76 0.10 5.54
N GLN A 4 22.48 0.86 4.49
CA GLN A 4 21.14 1.01 3.89
C GLN A 4 20.77 -0.23 3.07
N GLU A 5 21.72 -0.75 2.29
CA GLU A 5 21.57 -2.02 1.56
C GLU A 5 21.35 -3.19 2.51
N GLN A 6 22.14 -3.27 3.60
CA GLN A 6 21.93 -4.29 4.63
C GLN A 6 20.55 -4.17 5.29
N ALA A 7 20.06 -2.94 5.53
CA ALA A 7 18.71 -2.73 6.04
C ALA A 7 17.64 -3.19 5.04
N ALA A 8 17.79 -2.83 3.76
CA ALA A 8 16.91 -3.26 2.68
C ALA A 8 16.84 -4.78 2.59
N GLN A 9 17.99 -5.47 2.64
CA GLN A 9 18.07 -6.93 2.61
C GLN A 9 17.39 -7.56 3.82
N ARG A 10 17.56 -7.02 5.04
CA ARG A 10 16.87 -7.52 6.24
C ARG A 10 15.35 -7.36 6.13
N ILE A 11 14.89 -6.19 5.67
CA ILE A 11 13.46 -5.92 5.45
C ILE A 11 12.90 -6.87 4.39
N ALA A 12 13.60 -7.01 3.26
CA ALA A 12 13.22 -7.90 2.17
C ALA A 12 13.15 -9.36 2.63
N GLU A 13 14.11 -9.83 3.43
CA GLU A 13 14.11 -11.20 3.95
C GLU A 13 12.98 -11.44 4.96
N ARG A 14 12.64 -10.46 5.80
CA ARG A 14 11.47 -10.55 6.68
C ARG A 14 10.18 -10.60 5.87
N LEU A 15 10.03 -9.70 4.89
CA LEU A 15 8.86 -9.69 4.01
C LEU A 15 8.76 -10.99 3.19
N ARG A 16 9.87 -11.52 2.66
CA ARG A 16 9.88 -12.82 1.97
C ARG A 16 9.41 -13.92 2.90
N ARG A 17 9.91 -14.00 4.13
CA ARG A 17 9.43 -15.01 5.09
C ARG A 17 7.95 -14.84 5.44
N ALA A 18 7.45 -13.61 5.51
CA ALA A 18 6.05 -13.31 5.75
C ALA A 18 5.15 -13.69 4.55
N LEU A 19 5.64 -13.52 3.32
CA LEU A 19 4.92 -13.86 2.08
C LEU A 19 5.08 -15.34 1.67
N ALA A 20 6.25 -15.95 1.91
CA ALA A 20 6.61 -17.31 1.48
C ALA A 20 5.95 -18.42 2.29
N ARG A 21 5.17 -18.09 3.34
CA ARG A 21 4.26 -19.05 3.99
C ARG A 21 3.13 -19.53 3.05
N ASP A 22 3.19 -19.17 1.78
CA ASP A 22 2.28 -19.49 0.70
C ASP A 22 3.01 -19.79 -0.62
N ALA A 23 3.44 -21.04 -0.81
CA ALA A 23 3.90 -21.54 -2.11
C ALA A 23 2.86 -22.44 -2.80
N ALA A 24 1.59 -22.41 -2.34
CA ALA A 24 0.52 -23.29 -2.84
C ALA A 24 -0.67 -22.52 -3.48
N GLY A 25 -0.60 -21.19 -3.54
CA GLY A 25 -1.56 -20.37 -4.31
C GLY A 25 -2.72 -19.84 -3.50
N ALA A 26 -2.58 -19.75 -2.18
CA ALA A 26 -3.50 -19.01 -1.31
C ALA A 26 -2.73 -18.59 -0.06
N LEU A 27 -2.69 -17.29 0.19
CA LEU A 27 -1.93 -16.79 1.30
C LEU A 27 -2.39 -17.41 2.62
N ALA A 28 -1.44 -17.79 3.48
CA ALA A 28 -1.76 -18.26 4.83
C ALA A 28 -2.73 -17.26 5.49
N PRO A 29 -3.80 -17.73 6.17
CA PRO A 29 -4.73 -16.84 6.85
C PRO A 29 -3.97 -15.88 7.74
N LEU A 30 -4.39 -14.61 7.74
CA LEU A 30 -3.78 -13.62 8.63
C LEU A 30 -3.82 -14.13 10.08
N PRO A 31 -2.76 -13.90 10.87
CA PRO A 31 -2.76 -14.24 12.30
C PRO A 31 -3.91 -13.57 13.05
N PHE A 32 -4.29 -12.38 12.56
CA PHE A 32 -5.37 -11.57 13.11
C PHE A 32 -6.37 -11.27 12.00
N PRO A 33 -7.68 -11.37 12.26
CA PRO A 33 -8.68 -10.93 11.30
C PRO A 33 -8.55 -9.41 11.07
N LEU A 34 -8.74 -8.97 9.84
CA LEU A 34 -8.86 -7.55 9.54
C LEU A 34 -10.09 -6.96 10.25
N GLN A 35 -9.96 -5.73 10.74
CA GLN A 35 -11.06 -5.05 11.42
C GLN A 35 -12.24 -4.83 10.45
N PRO A 36 -13.49 -5.17 10.83
CA PRO A 36 -14.63 -5.12 9.93
C PRO A 36 -14.97 -3.75 9.35
N ASN A 37 -14.56 -2.67 10.03
CA ASN A 37 -14.78 -1.30 9.57
C ASN A 37 -13.80 -0.87 8.47
N LEU A 38 -12.75 -1.64 8.17
CA LEU A 38 -11.92 -1.44 6.98
C LEU A 38 -12.67 -1.76 5.67
N THR A 39 -13.79 -2.49 5.75
CA THR A 39 -14.73 -2.63 4.63
C THR A 39 -15.75 -1.49 4.70
N PRO A 40 -15.80 -0.60 3.70
CA PRO A 40 -16.80 0.48 3.67
C PRO A 40 -18.23 -0.06 3.72
N ARG A 41 -19.12 0.69 4.35
CA ARG A 41 -20.55 0.36 4.50
C ARG A 41 -21.40 1.48 3.95
N ARG A 42 -22.45 1.14 3.19
CA ARG A 42 -23.36 2.12 2.58
C ARG A 42 -24.37 2.65 3.59
N LEU A 43 -24.64 3.95 3.52
CA LEU A 43 -25.68 4.62 4.30
C LEU A 43 -26.91 4.95 3.43
N PRO A 44 -28.14 4.87 3.99
CA PRO A 44 -28.50 4.31 5.29
C PRO A 44 -28.53 2.77 5.26
N GLY A 45 -28.35 2.11 6.41
CA GLY A 45 -28.47 0.64 6.53
C GLY A 45 -27.16 -0.10 6.82
N LEU A 46 -26.01 0.55 6.62
CA LEU A 46 -24.67 0.01 6.93
C LEU A 46 -24.37 -1.35 6.27
N GLU A 47 -24.93 -1.59 5.09
CA GLU A 47 -24.63 -2.78 4.29
C GLU A 47 -23.16 -2.72 3.83
N PRO A 48 -22.36 -3.78 4.05
CA PRO A 48 -20.98 -3.80 3.61
C PRO A 48 -20.90 -3.79 2.09
N VAL A 49 -19.94 -3.04 1.55
CA VAL A 49 -19.62 -3.09 0.12
C VAL A 49 -19.06 -4.48 -0.21
N ASP A 50 -19.68 -5.15 -1.18
CA ASP A 50 -19.18 -6.43 -1.69
C ASP A 50 -17.85 -6.21 -2.41
N LEU A 51 -16.78 -6.78 -1.89
CA LEU A 51 -15.41 -6.65 -2.42
C LEU A 51 -15.03 -7.82 -3.33
N ASN A 52 -15.98 -8.66 -3.74
CA ASN A 52 -15.73 -9.76 -4.66
C ASN A 52 -15.93 -9.32 -6.12
N PRO A 53 -15.14 -9.86 -7.06
CA PRO A 53 -15.42 -9.70 -8.48
C PRO A 53 -16.83 -10.18 -8.83
N PRO A 54 -17.49 -9.56 -9.82
CA PRO A 54 -18.79 -10.02 -10.30
C PRO A 54 -18.67 -11.43 -10.90
N VAL A 55 -19.74 -12.23 -10.76
CA VAL A 55 -19.83 -13.58 -11.34
C VAL A 55 -19.79 -13.55 -12.87
N GLU A 56 -20.32 -12.48 -13.46
CA GLU A 56 -20.32 -12.25 -14.91
C GLU A 56 -19.44 -11.04 -15.28
N GLY A 57 -18.68 -11.20 -16.36
CA GLY A 57 -17.74 -10.19 -16.86
C GLY A 57 -16.32 -10.39 -16.35
N THR A 58 -15.35 -9.84 -17.09
CA THR A 58 -13.94 -9.88 -16.72
C THR A 58 -13.56 -8.54 -16.08
N PRO A 59 -13.12 -8.52 -14.80
CA PRO A 59 -12.58 -7.31 -14.19
C PRO A 59 -11.43 -6.75 -15.01
N ARG A 60 -11.30 -5.42 -15.02
CA ARG A 60 -10.09 -4.79 -15.55
C ARG A 60 -8.93 -5.12 -14.63
N ILE A 61 -7.75 -5.31 -15.17
CA ILE A 61 -6.56 -5.64 -14.37
C ILE A 61 -5.75 -4.36 -14.16
N ALA A 62 -5.25 -4.18 -12.94
CA ALA A 62 -4.33 -3.13 -12.57
C ALA A 62 -3.28 -3.71 -11.62
N ALA A 63 -2.12 -3.07 -11.53
CA ALA A 63 -1.07 -3.43 -10.60
C ALA A 63 -0.66 -2.22 -9.78
N VAL A 64 -0.39 -2.43 -8.49
CA VAL A 64 0.13 -1.40 -7.60
C VAL A 64 1.37 -1.90 -6.87
N THR A 65 2.22 -0.95 -6.46
CA THR A 65 3.44 -1.26 -5.73
C THR A 65 3.34 -0.83 -4.27
N ALA A 66 3.42 -1.79 -3.35
CA ALA A 66 3.83 -1.50 -1.98
C ALA A 66 5.35 -1.36 -1.96
N LEU A 67 5.84 -0.12 -2.11
CA LEU A 67 7.26 0.20 -2.06
C LEU A 67 7.67 0.53 -0.62
N LEU A 68 8.46 -0.35 -0.02
CA LEU A 68 8.95 -0.21 1.35
C LEU A 68 10.36 0.37 1.33
N VAL A 69 10.65 1.24 2.29
CA VAL A 69 11.99 1.83 2.47
C VAL A 69 12.39 1.74 3.94
N PRO A 70 13.68 1.60 4.27
CA PRO A 70 14.14 1.75 5.65
C PRO A 70 13.69 3.10 6.20
N PRO A 71 13.38 3.20 7.50
CA PRO A 71 13.03 4.47 8.12
C PRO A 71 14.16 5.46 7.87
N VAL A 72 13.80 6.64 7.40
CA VAL A 72 14.74 7.77 7.36
C VAL A 72 15.18 8.00 8.80
N ALA A 73 16.50 8.06 9.04
CA ALA A 73 17.05 8.21 10.39
C ALA A 73 16.30 9.29 11.17
N LEU A 74 16.00 9.01 12.45
CA LEU A 74 15.39 9.93 13.42
C LEU A 74 15.67 11.40 13.08
N GLY A 75 14.62 12.17 12.73
CA GLY A 75 14.71 13.63 12.61
C GLY A 75 14.34 14.27 11.27
N ALA A 76 13.84 13.54 10.26
CA ALA A 76 13.30 14.15 9.04
C ALA A 76 11.79 13.86 8.87
N CYS A 77 10.97 14.85 9.27
CA CYS A 77 9.52 14.99 9.10
C CYS A 77 8.61 13.95 9.82
N GLY A 78 8.04 14.37 10.98
CA GLY A 78 7.20 13.58 11.90
C GLY A 78 5.81 13.14 11.37
N VAL A 79 5.06 12.27 12.07
CA VAL A 79 4.58 12.44 13.46
C VAL A 79 4.82 11.28 14.45
N ASN A 80 5.53 10.20 14.12
CA ASN A 80 5.87 9.14 15.11
C ASN A 80 7.39 8.86 15.23
N GLY A 81 8.23 9.85 14.94
CA GLY A 81 9.67 9.73 15.15
C GLY A 81 10.09 9.88 16.61
N GLY A 82 10.51 8.79 17.24
CA GLY A 82 11.69 8.80 18.12
C GLY A 82 11.47 8.55 19.61
N GLY A 83 11.60 7.28 20.02
CA GLY A 83 12.08 6.91 21.35
C GLY A 83 13.45 6.22 21.22
N GLU A 84 14.35 6.45 22.18
CA GLU A 84 15.70 5.85 22.28
C GLU A 84 15.70 4.34 22.58
N SER A 85 14.74 3.58 22.06
CA SER A 85 14.69 2.14 22.27
C SER A 85 15.40 1.42 21.11
N VAL A 86 16.55 0.83 21.42
CA VAL A 86 17.36 -0.06 20.56
C VAL A 86 16.67 -1.44 20.41
N GLU A 87 15.35 -1.47 20.30
CA GLU A 87 14.61 -2.66 19.90
C GLU A 87 14.21 -2.47 18.44
N VAL A 88 14.68 -3.39 17.58
CA VAL A 88 14.26 -3.44 16.17
C VAL A 88 12.76 -3.67 16.17
N HIS A 89 12.00 -2.60 15.99
CA HIS A 89 10.56 -2.67 15.84
C HIS A 89 10.23 -3.60 14.65
N PRO A 90 9.24 -4.50 14.75
CA PRO A 90 8.89 -5.40 13.64
C PRO A 90 8.55 -4.64 12.35
N PHE A 91 8.21 -3.37 12.47
CA PHE A 91 7.96 -2.45 11.37
C PHE A 91 9.11 -1.45 11.18
N ASP A 92 10.35 -1.94 11.01
CA ASP A 92 11.51 -1.10 10.65
C ASP A 92 11.49 -0.68 9.16
N CYS A 93 10.32 -0.29 8.65
CA CYS A 93 10.14 0.22 7.31
C CYS A 93 8.96 1.19 7.20
N GLN A 94 9.05 2.09 6.24
CA GLN A 94 7.96 2.94 5.79
C GLN A 94 7.45 2.43 4.44
N VAL A 95 6.15 2.59 4.20
CA VAL A 95 5.55 2.43 2.87
C VAL A 95 5.41 3.80 2.20
N LEU A 96 5.75 3.86 0.92
CA LEU A 96 5.56 5.05 0.10
C LEU A 96 4.14 5.08 -0.47
N LEU A 97 3.44 6.20 -0.26
CA LEU A 97 2.09 6.45 -0.73
C LEU A 97 2.06 7.68 -1.62
N ILE A 98 1.19 7.65 -2.63
CA ILE A 98 0.90 8.80 -3.48
C ILE A 98 -0.42 9.42 -3.06
N LYS A 99 -0.51 10.75 -3.12
CA LYS A 99 -1.76 11.50 -3.08
C LYS A 99 -2.18 11.75 -4.51
N ARG A 100 -3.28 11.13 -4.94
CA ARG A 100 -3.79 11.29 -6.31
C ARG A 100 -4.16 12.73 -6.59
N ALA A 101 -3.87 13.22 -7.80
CA ALA A 101 -4.30 14.52 -8.28
C ALA A 101 -5.83 14.66 -8.24
N GLN A 102 -6.32 15.90 -8.23
CA GLN A 102 -7.75 16.19 -8.16
C GLN A 102 -8.44 15.90 -9.50
N GLY A 103 -9.75 15.63 -9.47
CA GLY A 103 -10.59 15.56 -10.69
C GLY A 103 -10.93 14.16 -11.22
N GLY A 104 -10.36 13.09 -10.66
CA GLY A 104 -10.74 11.70 -10.95
C GLY A 104 -11.63 11.06 -9.87
N THR A 105 -12.13 9.84 -10.14
CA THR A 105 -12.98 9.03 -9.23
C THR A 105 -12.37 8.80 -7.83
N HIS A 106 -11.06 8.94 -7.70
CA HIS A 106 -10.31 8.79 -6.44
C HIS A 106 -9.42 10.01 -6.15
N GLY A 107 -9.78 11.18 -6.69
CA GLY A 107 -8.96 12.38 -6.58
C GLY A 107 -8.73 12.80 -5.13
N GLY A 108 -7.49 13.17 -4.80
CA GLY A 108 -7.08 13.59 -3.47
C GLY A 108 -6.92 12.48 -2.42
N GLN A 109 -7.23 11.22 -2.76
CA GLN A 109 -7.06 10.08 -1.87
C GLN A 109 -5.60 9.61 -1.84
N LEU A 110 -5.18 9.03 -0.72
CA LEU A 110 -3.91 8.32 -0.62
C LEU A 110 -4.06 6.90 -1.19
N ALA A 111 -3.10 6.49 -2.01
CA ALA A 111 -3.04 5.19 -2.63
C ALA A 111 -1.61 4.65 -2.71
N LEU A 112 -1.47 3.36 -3.00
CA LEU A 112 -0.23 2.81 -3.53
C LEU A 112 -0.05 3.31 -4.97
N PRO A 113 1.19 3.62 -5.41
CA PRO A 113 1.46 3.94 -6.81
C PRO A 113 1.10 2.75 -7.71
N GLY A 114 0.56 3.04 -8.89
CA GLY A 114 0.12 2.02 -9.82
C GLY A 114 -1.11 2.39 -10.63
N GLY A 115 -1.38 1.55 -11.62
CA GLY A 115 -2.39 1.82 -12.62
C GLY A 115 -2.78 0.60 -13.42
N LYS A 116 -3.45 0.86 -14.55
CA LYS A 116 -4.08 -0.17 -15.36
C LYS A 116 -3.01 -0.98 -16.10
N MET A 117 -3.19 -2.30 -16.12
CA MET A 117 -2.33 -3.19 -16.89
C MET A 117 -2.59 -3.04 -18.39
N GLU A 118 -1.53 -2.86 -19.16
CA GLU A 118 -1.58 -2.79 -20.62
C GLU A 118 -1.51 -4.19 -21.27
N PRO A 119 -1.97 -4.34 -22.53
CA PRO A 119 -1.90 -5.62 -23.23
C PRO A 119 -0.46 -6.15 -23.33
N GLY A 120 -0.24 -7.36 -22.81
CA GLY A 120 1.05 -8.04 -22.86
C GLY A 120 1.95 -7.79 -21.65
N GLU A 121 1.54 -6.93 -20.70
CA GLU A 121 2.25 -6.74 -19.45
C GLU A 121 1.95 -7.86 -18.44
N THR A 122 2.96 -8.18 -17.64
CA THR A 122 2.80 -8.83 -16.34
C THR A 122 2.52 -7.78 -15.26
N PRO A 123 1.93 -8.17 -14.11
CA PRO A 123 1.72 -7.23 -13.00
C PRO A 123 3.00 -6.50 -12.54
N GLN A 124 4.15 -7.18 -12.59
CA GLN A 124 5.43 -6.56 -12.25
C GLN A 124 5.85 -5.51 -13.29
N GLN A 125 5.69 -5.78 -14.59
CA GLN A 125 5.99 -4.81 -15.65
C GLN A 125 5.09 -3.58 -15.54
N THR A 126 3.80 -3.77 -15.30
CA THR A 126 2.86 -2.66 -15.02
C THR A 126 3.31 -1.85 -13.81
N ALA A 127 3.63 -2.50 -12.69
CA ALA A 127 4.09 -1.82 -11.48
C ALA A 127 5.36 -0.97 -11.72
N ILE A 128 6.32 -1.47 -12.50
CA ILE A 128 7.54 -0.73 -12.87
C ILE A 128 7.23 0.47 -13.76
N ARG A 129 6.42 0.27 -14.82
CA ARG A 129 6.01 1.36 -15.73
C ARG A 129 5.31 2.47 -14.96
N GLU A 130 4.36 2.12 -14.11
CA GLU A 130 3.57 3.10 -13.35
C GLU A 130 4.42 3.85 -12.32
N LEU A 131 5.41 3.21 -11.68
CA LEU A 131 6.38 3.92 -10.83
C LEU A 131 7.20 4.96 -11.62
N HIS A 132 7.56 4.62 -12.86
CA HIS A 132 8.26 5.56 -13.74
C HIS A 132 7.34 6.70 -14.18
N GLU A 133 6.10 6.42 -14.58
CA GLU A 133 5.14 7.43 -15.04
C GLU A 133 4.69 8.37 -13.90
N GLU A 134 4.25 7.82 -12.77
CA GLU A 134 3.68 8.61 -11.68
C GLU A 134 4.76 9.35 -10.87
N LEU A 135 5.95 8.77 -10.72
CA LEU A 135 6.98 9.23 -9.78
C LEU A 135 8.34 9.53 -10.42
N GLY A 136 8.50 9.34 -11.74
CA GLY A 136 9.80 9.47 -12.41
C GLY A 136 10.84 8.47 -11.89
N PHE A 137 10.40 7.36 -11.29
CA PHE A 137 11.27 6.39 -10.64
C PHE A 137 11.50 5.17 -11.54
N ASP A 138 12.72 5.02 -12.06
CA ASP A 138 13.11 3.87 -12.86
C ASP A 138 13.47 2.67 -11.97
N ALA A 139 12.49 1.83 -11.65
CA ALA A 139 12.68 0.69 -10.77
C ALA A 139 13.58 -0.42 -11.36
N ASP A 140 13.84 -0.41 -12.67
CA ASP A 140 14.72 -1.38 -13.34
C ASP A 140 16.19 -0.92 -13.37
N ASP A 141 16.49 0.34 -13.04
CA ASP A 141 17.87 0.81 -12.92
C ASP A 141 18.57 0.07 -11.75
N PRO A 142 19.61 -0.73 -12.02
CA PRO A 142 20.35 -1.46 -10.99
C PRO A 142 20.94 -0.56 -9.90
N GLN A 143 21.17 0.73 -10.18
CA GLN A 143 21.69 1.70 -9.21
C GLN A 143 20.68 2.00 -8.09
N HIS A 144 19.39 1.83 -8.33
CA HIS A 144 18.37 2.03 -7.30
C HIS A 144 18.26 0.87 -6.32
N GLY A 145 18.81 -0.30 -6.65
CA GLY A 145 18.89 -1.44 -5.73
C GLY A 145 17.53 -1.96 -5.25
N ILE A 146 16.47 -1.82 -6.06
CA ILE A 146 15.14 -2.32 -5.73
C ILE A 146 15.14 -3.85 -5.62
N ILE A 147 14.56 -4.35 -4.54
CA ILE A 147 14.39 -5.77 -4.28
C ILE A 147 12.90 -6.09 -4.36
N VAL A 148 12.47 -6.73 -5.45
CA VAL A 148 11.13 -7.33 -5.51
C VAL A 148 11.09 -8.53 -4.56
N VAL A 149 10.13 -8.50 -3.63
CA VAL A 149 10.00 -9.49 -2.56
C VAL A 149 9.00 -10.57 -2.96
N GLY A 150 7.86 -10.17 -3.54
CA GLY A 150 6.74 -11.04 -3.88
C GLY A 150 5.47 -10.23 -4.11
N SER A 151 4.32 -10.86 -3.93
CA SER A 151 3.01 -10.24 -4.12
C SER A 151 2.02 -10.62 -3.01
N LEU A 152 1.01 -9.79 -2.78
CA LEU A 152 -0.20 -10.18 -2.05
C LEU A 152 -1.25 -10.76 -3.01
N ASP A 153 -2.30 -11.34 -2.44
CA ASP A 153 -3.43 -11.86 -3.21
C ASP A 153 -4.13 -10.71 -3.94
N PRO A 154 -4.57 -10.92 -5.18
CA PRO A 154 -5.28 -9.88 -5.91
C PRO A 154 -6.55 -9.44 -5.20
N ALA A 155 -6.79 -8.13 -5.16
CA ALA A 155 -7.92 -7.56 -4.45
C ALA A 155 -8.81 -6.74 -5.39
N TYR A 156 -10.12 -6.92 -5.29
CA TYR A 156 -11.08 -6.29 -6.19
C TYR A 156 -11.60 -4.95 -5.65
N ILE A 157 -11.71 -3.96 -6.53
CA ILE A 157 -12.34 -2.65 -6.27
C ILE A 157 -13.65 -2.57 -7.06
N PRO A 158 -14.81 -2.62 -6.38
CA PRO A 158 -16.11 -2.55 -7.03
C PRO A 158 -16.39 -1.19 -7.69
N ALA A 159 -15.98 -0.10 -7.05
CA ALA A 159 -16.24 1.25 -7.53
C ALA A 159 -15.66 1.53 -8.92
N SER A 160 -14.61 0.81 -9.31
CA SER A 160 -13.91 0.98 -10.57
C SER A 160 -13.79 -0.32 -11.38
N ASN A 161 -14.38 -1.42 -10.94
CA ASN A 161 -14.29 -2.74 -11.57
C ASN A 161 -12.85 -3.17 -11.92
N PHE A 162 -11.93 -3.00 -10.96
CA PHE A 162 -10.53 -3.41 -11.11
C PHE A 162 -10.20 -4.57 -10.18
N LEU A 163 -9.49 -5.58 -10.69
CA LEU A 163 -8.75 -6.56 -9.90
C LEU A 163 -7.30 -6.09 -9.80
N ILE A 164 -6.88 -5.78 -8.57
CA ILE A 164 -5.58 -5.19 -8.28
C ILE A 164 -4.59 -6.29 -7.91
N HIS A 165 -3.53 -6.43 -8.69
CA HIS A 165 -2.34 -7.18 -8.30
C HIS A 165 -1.44 -6.28 -7.45
N VAL A 166 -0.90 -6.82 -6.37
CA VAL A 166 -0.07 -6.03 -5.44
C VAL A 166 1.35 -6.57 -5.45
N VAL A 167 2.28 -5.78 -5.97
CA VAL A 167 3.71 -6.08 -5.95
C VAL A 167 4.33 -5.48 -4.70
N VAL A 168 5.09 -6.28 -3.95
CA VAL A 168 5.80 -5.83 -2.75
C VAL A 168 7.28 -5.71 -3.09
N ALA A 169 7.84 -4.51 -2.90
CA ALA A 169 9.23 -4.21 -3.21
C ALA A 169 9.90 -3.41 -2.09
N VAL A 170 11.22 -3.51 -1.99
CA VAL A 170 12.02 -2.78 -1.01
C VAL A 170 13.10 -1.97 -1.71
N ALA A 171 13.20 -0.69 -1.41
CA ALA A 171 14.34 0.15 -1.82
C ALA A 171 15.32 0.34 -0.65
N PRO A 172 16.62 0.52 -0.90
CA PRO A 172 17.62 0.75 0.14
C PRO A 172 17.49 2.12 0.83
N SER A 173 16.84 3.08 0.17
CA SER A 173 16.50 4.38 0.72
C SER A 173 15.27 4.93 0.01
N THR A 174 14.65 5.97 0.56
CA THR A 174 13.67 6.77 -0.18
C THR A 174 14.29 7.25 -1.49
N PRO A 175 13.75 6.84 -2.65
CA PRO A 175 14.30 7.26 -3.94
C PRO A 175 14.10 8.75 -4.17
N GLN A 176 14.91 9.34 -5.05
CA GLN A 176 14.64 10.68 -5.55
C GLN A 176 13.46 10.59 -6.51
N LEU A 177 12.39 11.34 -6.19
CA LEU A 177 11.13 11.27 -6.93
C LEU A 177 10.88 12.55 -7.71
N HIS A 178 10.27 12.39 -8.88
CA HIS A 178 9.80 13.45 -9.76
C HIS A 178 8.32 13.19 -10.09
N PRO A 179 7.39 13.50 -9.16
CA PRO A 179 5.98 13.19 -9.35
C PRO A 179 5.38 13.91 -10.56
N ASP A 180 4.60 13.19 -11.37
CA ASP A 180 3.82 13.83 -12.43
C ASP A 180 2.66 14.61 -11.79
N PRO A 181 2.62 15.95 -11.91
CA PRO A 181 1.60 16.76 -11.25
C PRO A 181 0.18 16.52 -11.80
N THR A 182 0.03 15.88 -12.96
CA THR A 182 -1.27 15.52 -13.54
C THR A 182 -1.90 14.33 -12.85
N GLU A 183 -1.09 13.45 -12.25
CA GLU A 183 -1.53 12.22 -11.59
C GLU A 183 -1.28 12.20 -10.08
N VAL A 184 -0.21 12.85 -9.63
CA VAL A 184 0.29 12.83 -8.25
C VAL A 184 0.42 14.26 -7.70
N ALA A 185 -0.44 14.58 -6.73
CA ALA A 185 -0.42 15.85 -6.00
C ALA A 185 0.61 15.87 -4.85
N GLY A 186 1.15 14.72 -4.46
CA GLY A 186 2.16 14.62 -3.41
C GLY A 186 2.52 13.18 -3.06
N VAL A 187 3.61 13.02 -2.31
CA VAL A 187 4.11 11.73 -1.85
C VAL A 187 4.28 11.75 -0.34
N VAL A 188 3.90 10.68 0.32
CA VAL A 188 3.92 10.55 1.79
C VAL A 188 4.52 9.21 2.16
N GLY A 189 5.51 9.22 3.06
CA GLY A 189 5.96 8.02 3.75
C GLY A 189 5.13 7.78 5.00
N ALA A 190 4.65 6.56 5.20
CA ALA A 190 3.97 6.15 6.43
C ALA A 190 4.66 4.92 7.03
N GLU A 191 4.87 4.89 8.33
CA GLU A 191 5.40 3.71 9.02
C GLU A 191 4.44 2.53 8.82
N LEU A 192 4.97 1.37 8.42
CA LEU A 192 4.12 0.20 8.16
C LEU A 192 3.34 -0.22 9.42
N GLY A 193 3.91 0.02 10.61
CA GLY A 193 3.30 -0.32 11.89
C GLY A 193 2.03 0.47 12.22
N ILE A 194 1.77 1.61 11.56
CA ILE A 194 0.49 2.34 11.69
C ILE A 194 -0.69 1.46 11.24
N PHE A 195 -0.43 0.54 10.30
CA PHE A 195 -1.43 -0.35 9.72
C PHE A 195 -1.55 -1.68 10.45
N ASP A 196 -0.91 -1.88 11.61
CA ASP A 196 -1.02 -3.11 12.37
C ASP A 196 -2.50 -3.41 12.69
N PRO A 197 -3.03 -4.60 12.33
CA PRO A 197 -4.44 -4.95 12.54
C PRO A 197 -4.89 -4.91 14.01
N ARG A 198 -3.95 -4.91 14.96
CA ARG A 198 -4.21 -4.82 16.41
C ARG A 198 -4.47 -3.39 16.89
N LEU A 199 -4.10 -2.38 16.10
CA LEU A 199 -4.27 -0.96 16.44
C LEU A 199 -5.65 -0.45 16.03
N PRO A 200 -6.24 0.51 16.76
CA PRO A 200 -7.59 1.00 16.45
C PRO A 200 -7.66 1.72 15.10
N VAL A 201 -8.74 1.48 14.37
CA VAL A 201 -9.10 2.20 13.13
C VAL A 201 -10.18 3.24 13.43
N HIS A 202 -10.06 4.44 12.88
CA HIS A 202 -11.02 5.53 13.10
C HIS A 202 -12.19 5.44 12.12
N ASP A 203 -13.42 5.37 12.65
CA ASP A 203 -14.62 5.45 11.81
C ASP A 203 -14.84 6.88 11.28
N VAL A 204 -15.15 6.96 9.99
CA VAL A 204 -15.45 8.19 9.27
C VAL A 204 -16.75 8.01 8.49
N ASP A 205 -17.68 8.96 8.65
CA ASP A 205 -18.83 9.10 7.77
C ASP A 205 -18.51 10.15 6.70
N GLY A 206 -18.72 9.83 5.43
CA GLY A 206 -18.42 10.74 4.33
C GLY A 206 -19.04 10.34 3.00
N GLU A 207 -19.08 11.30 2.07
CA GLU A 207 -19.57 11.07 0.71
C GLU A 207 -18.41 10.69 -0.22
N GLN A 208 -18.57 9.63 -1.01
CA GLN A 208 -17.61 9.20 -2.02
C GLN A 208 -18.36 8.92 -3.32
N ASN A 209 -18.06 9.69 -4.36
CA ASN A 209 -18.73 9.60 -5.68
C ASN A 209 -20.27 9.61 -5.57
N GLY A 210 -20.83 10.48 -4.72
CA GLY A 210 -22.28 10.58 -4.50
C GLY A 210 -22.88 9.49 -3.60
N VAL A 211 -22.05 8.59 -3.04
CA VAL A 211 -22.49 7.54 -2.12
C VAL A 211 -22.07 7.87 -0.71
N GLN A 212 -23.03 7.91 0.22
CA GLN A 212 -22.74 8.07 1.64
C GLN A 212 -22.20 6.76 2.21
N LEU A 213 -21.01 6.83 2.80
CA LEU A 213 -20.30 5.68 3.34
C LEU A 213 -19.90 5.92 4.79
N ARG A 214 -19.92 4.85 5.59
CA ARG A 214 -19.15 4.72 6.82
C ARG A 214 -17.95 3.83 6.54
N TYR A 215 -16.75 4.28 6.85
CA TYR A 215 -15.51 3.52 6.62
C TYR A 215 -14.47 3.82 7.68
N GLY A 216 -13.64 2.82 7.96
CA GLY A 216 -12.47 2.94 8.81
C GLY A 216 -11.29 3.56 8.06
N ALA A 217 -10.55 4.45 8.73
CA ALA A 217 -9.36 5.09 8.20
C ALA A 217 -8.21 5.09 9.21
N PHE A 218 -6.99 4.96 8.68
CA PHE A 218 -5.75 5.23 9.41
C PHE A 218 -5.31 6.67 9.17
N VAL A 219 -4.84 7.34 10.22
CA VAL A 219 -4.24 8.66 10.12
C VAL A 219 -2.74 8.51 9.93
N VAL A 220 -2.21 9.13 8.89
CA VAL A 220 -0.78 9.12 8.54
C VAL A 220 -0.22 10.55 8.57
N PRO A 221 1.11 10.76 8.45
CA PRO A 221 1.71 12.10 8.50
C PRO A 221 1.00 13.14 7.64
N GLY A 222 0.87 14.36 8.18
CA GLY A 222 0.12 15.46 7.56
C GLY A 222 -1.40 15.39 7.77
N GLU A 223 -1.86 14.63 8.78
CA GLU A 223 -3.29 14.40 9.10
C GLU A 223 -4.08 13.80 7.92
N LEU A 224 -3.37 13.15 7.01
CA LEU A 224 -3.94 12.50 5.85
C LEU A 224 -4.55 11.16 6.25
N ARG A 225 -5.52 10.70 5.47
CA ARG A 225 -6.27 9.47 5.76
C ARG A 225 -6.02 8.44 4.68
N VAL A 226 -5.67 7.23 5.11
CA VAL A 226 -5.62 6.04 4.27
C VAL A 226 -6.82 5.18 4.64
N TRP A 227 -7.64 4.82 3.65
CA TRP A 227 -8.87 4.05 3.83
C TRP A 227 -9.13 3.16 2.61
N GLY A 228 -10.22 2.40 2.63
CA GLY A 228 -10.64 1.57 1.50
C GLY A 228 -9.63 0.46 1.18
N LEU A 229 -9.44 0.16 -0.12
CA LEU A 229 -8.56 -0.95 -0.51
C LEU A 229 -7.12 -0.74 -0.03
N THR A 230 -6.56 0.46 -0.16
CA THR A 230 -5.19 0.74 0.28
C THR A 230 -5.00 0.45 1.77
N ALA A 231 -5.93 0.86 2.63
CA ALA A 231 -5.86 0.52 4.06
C ALA A 231 -5.94 -0.99 4.31
N ARG A 232 -6.80 -1.71 3.59
CA ARG A 232 -6.91 -3.18 3.72
C ARG A 232 -5.61 -3.88 3.32
N LEU A 233 -5.02 -3.51 2.18
CA LEU A 233 -3.77 -4.10 1.69
C LEU A 233 -2.59 -3.84 2.64
N LEU A 234 -2.47 -2.63 3.16
CA LEU A 234 -1.41 -2.29 4.11
C LEU A 234 -1.61 -2.98 5.46
N CYS A 235 -2.86 -3.13 5.90
CA CYS A 235 -3.19 -3.84 7.12
C CYS A 235 -2.90 -5.34 7.01
N GLU A 236 -3.20 -5.94 5.85
CA GLU A 236 -2.82 -7.31 5.52
C GLU A 236 -1.29 -7.48 5.52
N LEU A 237 -0.56 -6.58 4.85
CA LEU A 237 0.89 -6.62 4.82
C LEU A 237 1.49 -6.49 6.22
N ALA A 238 1.03 -5.52 7.00
CA ALA A 238 1.51 -5.29 8.37
C ALA A 238 1.19 -6.50 9.28
N GLY A 239 -0.01 -7.07 9.17
CA GLY A 239 -0.40 -8.26 9.94
C GLY A 239 0.53 -9.46 9.71
N ARG A 240 0.99 -9.67 8.48
CA ARG A 240 1.92 -10.77 8.13
C ARG A 240 3.34 -10.51 8.64
N VAL A 241 3.76 -9.25 8.68
CA VAL A 241 5.10 -8.87 9.11
C VAL A 241 5.26 -8.88 10.63
N ALA A 242 4.17 -8.70 11.37
CA ALA A 242 4.14 -8.70 12.84
C ALA A 242 4.27 -10.11 13.49
N GLU A 243 4.28 -11.19 12.71
CA GLU A 243 4.57 -12.57 13.18
C GLU A 243 6.06 -12.85 13.33
#